data_AF-A0AAD7WKK9-F1
#
_entry.id   AF-A0AAD7WKK9-F1
#
_cell.length_a   1.000
_cell.length_b   1.000
_cell.length_c   1.000
_cell.angle_alpha   90.00
_cell.angle_beta   90.00
_cell.angle_gamma   90.00
#
_symmetry.space_group_name_H-M   'P 1'
#
loop_
_entity.id
_entity.type
_entity.pdbx_description
1 polymer ?
#
loop_
_entity_poly.entity_id
_entity_poly.type
_entity_poly.pdbx_seq_one_letter_code
_entity_poly.pdbx_strand_id
1 'polypeptide(L)'
;MLGMVNYLGKFLPDLSSELHPVAELLKKDMAWLWDKPQQRAFNKVKAMLSSAPALAYYDVGRPTITDHKPLVPLINACDLDKAPLRCQRRLMRLMPFNARAVHIPAKQLVVADTLSRNPLRDSTGTDTEDNVRAYIEALITARAMSESKLDLIREATGNDAVM
;
A
#
# COMPACT_ATOMS: atom_id res chain seq x y z
N MET A 1 3.47 -9.42 12.35
CA MET A 1 3.69 -8.03 12.81
C MET A 1 5.18 -7.74 13.01
N LEU A 2 5.88 -8.41 13.94
CA LEU A 2 7.33 -8.17 14.14
C LEU A 2 8.18 -8.37 12.88
N GLY A 3 7.89 -9.42 12.08
CA GLY A 3 8.59 -9.65 10.81
C GLY A 3 8.45 -8.48 9.82
N MET A 4 7.25 -7.88 9.75
CA MET A 4 6.99 -6.69 8.92
C MET A 4 7.74 -5.47 9.45
N VAL A 5 7.71 -5.27 10.78
CA VAL A 5 8.44 -4.18 11.45
C VAL A 5 9.94 -4.28 11.16
N ASN A 6 10.54 -5.46 11.30
CA ASN A 6 11.95 -5.71 10.98
C ASN A 6 12.28 -5.51 9.50
N TYR A 7 11.39 -5.94 8.59
CA TYR A 7 11.55 -5.71 7.16
C TYR A 7 11.63 -4.20 6.82
N LEU A 8 10.83 -3.39 7.52
CA LEU A 8 10.80 -1.94 7.36
C LEU A 8 11.87 -1.21 8.20
N GLY A 9 12.63 -1.92 9.04
CA GLY A 9 13.59 -1.33 9.96
C GLY A 9 14.69 -0.50 9.29
N LYS A 10 15.03 -0.80 8.03
CA LYS A 10 15.98 0.01 7.25
C LYS A 10 15.50 1.45 6.97
N PHE A 11 14.21 1.73 7.15
CA PHE A 11 13.59 3.04 6.96
C PHE A 11 13.22 3.72 8.29
N LEU A 12 13.46 3.06 9.42
CA LEU A 12 13.03 3.51 10.74
C LEU A 12 14.25 3.75 11.63
N PRO A 13 14.55 5.00 12.02
CA PRO A 13 15.65 5.27 12.94
C PRO A 13 15.36 4.64 14.31
N ASP A 14 16.40 4.13 14.96
CA ASP A 14 16.36 3.60 16.34
C ASP A 14 15.34 2.48 16.61
N LEU A 15 14.86 1.79 15.56
CA LEU A 15 13.83 0.75 15.70
C LEU A 15 14.21 -0.33 16.73
N SER A 16 15.48 -0.77 16.75
CA SER A 16 15.92 -1.82 17.67
C SER A 16 15.75 -1.42 19.14
N SER A 17 16.03 -0.15 19.47
CA SER A 17 15.90 0.40 20.81
C SER A 17 14.44 0.49 21.21
N GLU A 18 13.59 1.00 20.30
CA GLU A 18 12.16 1.17 20.54
C GLU A 18 11.39 -0.15 20.62
N LEU A 19 11.82 -1.15 19.85
CA LEU A 19 11.18 -2.47 19.81
C LEU A 19 11.63 -3.37 20.97
N HIS A 20 12.71 -3.01 21.68
CA HIS A 20 13.31 -3.84 22.72
C HIS A 20 12.29 -4.42 23.72
N PRO A 21 11.37 -3.63 24.32
CA PRO A 21 10.41 -4.16 25.29
C PRO A 21 9.50 -5.25 24.71
N VAL A 22 9.18 -5.17 23.42
CA VAL A 22 8.35 -6.16 22.72
C VAL A 22 9.18 -7.36 22.27
N ALA A 23 10.41 -7.14 21.80
CA ALA A 23 11.32 -8.20 21.39
C ALA A 23 11.73 -9.11 22.57
N GLU A 24 11.82 -8.54 23.77
CA GLU A 24 12.15 -9.27 24.99
C GLU A 24 11.11 -10.33 25.36
N LEU A 25 9.82 -10.07 25.09
CA LEU A 25 8.74 -11.04 25.30
C LEU A 25 8.85 -12.29 24.40
N LEU A 26 9.69 -12.27 23.37
CA LEU A 26 9.87 -13.39 22.43
C LEU A 26 11.06 -14.29 22.80
N LYS A 27 11.81 -13.96 23.85
CA LYS A 27 12.92 -14.79 24.35
C LYS A 27 12.36 -16.03 25.07
N LYS A 28 13.05 -17.17 24.94
CA LYS A 28 12.59 -18.47 25.45
C LYS A 28 12.37 -18.51 26.97
N ASP A 29 13.09 -17.68 27.72
CA ASP A 29 13.11 -17.69 29.19
C ASP A 29 12.39 -16.49 29.82
N MET A 30 11.54 -15.79 29.07
CA MET A 30 10.77 -14.65 29.56
C MET A 30 9.30 -14.99 29.75
N ALA A 31 8.75 -14.60 30.90
CA ALA A 31 7.30 -14.67 31.13
C ALA A 31 6.59 -13.68 30.19
N TRP A 32 5.53 -14.15 29.53
CA TRP A 32 4.72 -13.31 28.65
C TRP A 32 3.88 -12.33 29.49
N LEU A 33 4.43 -11.14 29.73
CA LEU A 33 3.79 -10.05 30.47
C LEU A 33 3.69 -8.81 29.57
N TRP A 34 2.48 -8.55 29.09
CA TRP A 34 2.19 -7.36 28.29
C TRP A 34 1.67 -6.23 29.19
N ASP A 35 2.55 -5.30 29.55
CA ASP A 35 2.22 -4.17 30.42
C ASP A 35 2.53 -2.83 29.72
N LYS A 36 2.44 -1.72 30.46
CA LYS A 36 2.65 -0.35 29.98
C LYS A 36 3.93 -0.16 29.14
N PRO A 37 5.10 -0.73 29.50
CA PRO A 37 6.32 -0.57 28.70
C PRO A 37 6.17 -1.16 27.29
N GLN A 38 5.61 -2.36 27.17
CA GLN A 38 5.42 -3.04 25.89
C GLN A 38 4.34 -2.37 25.06
N GLN A 39 3.26 -1.93 25.69
CA GLN A 39 2.21 -1.18 24.99
C GLN A 39 2.72 0.16 24.47
N ARG A 40 3.54 0.88 25.25
CA ARG A 40 4.15 2.15 24.83
C ARG A 40 5.10 1.95 23.65
N ALA A 41 5.97 0.95 23.72
CA ALA A 41 6.86 0.57 22.63
C ALA A 41 6.06 0.22 21.36
N PHE A 42 5.03 -0.61 21.48
CA PHE A 42 4.17 -1.01 20.37
C PHE A 42 3.46 0.18 19.70
N ASN A 43 2.91 1.09 20.49
CA ASN A 43 2.24 2.29 19.97
C ASN A 43 3.24 3.23 19.29
N LYS A 44 4.44 3.39 19.84
CA LYS A 44 5.49 4.21 19.25
C LYS A 44 5.97 3.64 17.91
N VAL A 45 6.21 2.34 17.83
CA VAL A 45 6.59 1.67 16.58
C VAL A 45 5.48 1.78 15.53
N LYS A 46 4.20 1.68 15.92
CA LYS A 46 3.07 1.95 15.02
C LYS A 46 3.10 3.37 14.48
N ALA A 47 3.29 4.37 15.34
CA ALA A 47 3.36 5.76 14.93
C ALA A 47 4.52 6.02 13.97
N MET A 48 5.69 5.44 14.24
CA MET A 48 6.87 5.52 13.37
C MET A 48 6.61 4.88 12.00
N LEU A 49 5.93 3.74 11.95
CA LEU A 49 5.55 3.10 10.69
C LEU A 49 4.59 3.96 9.86
N SER A 50 3.63 4.62 10.52
CA SER A 50 2.67 5.49 9.87
C SER A 50 3.28 6.81 9.37
N SER A 51 4.33 7.31 10.04
CA SER A 51 5.03 8.54 9.65
C SER A 51 6.26 8.32 8.78
N ALA A 52 6.67 7.06 8.57
CA ALA A 52 7.88 6.73 7.82
C ALA A 52 7.79 7.22 6.36
N PRO A 53 8.89 7.75 5.78
CA PRO A 53 8.96 8.10 4.36
C PRO A 53 9.04 6.87 3.43
N ALA A 54 8.52 5.72 3.87
CA ALA A 54 8.55 4.46 3.12
C ALA A 54 7.58 4.45 1.92
N LEU A 55 6.82 5.54 1.72
CA LEU A 55 5.92 5.74 0.60
C LEU A 55 6.68 6.32 -0.59
N ALA A 56 6.81 5.53 -1.64
CA ALA A 56 7.22 6.02 -2.96
C ALA A 56 5.98 6.30 -3.81
N TYR A 57 6.09 7.28 -4.72
CA TYR A 57 5.07 7.45 -5.75
C TYR A 57 4.91 6.17 -6.58
N TYR A 58 3.68 5.90 -7.00
CA TYR A 58 3.40 4.78 -7.89
C TYR A 58 4.13 4.98 -9.23
N ASP A 59 4.83 3.94 -9.66
CA ASP A 59 5.59 3.90 -10.91
C ASP A 59 5.00 2.80 -11.80
N VAL A 60 4.36 3.20 -12.89
CA VAL A 60 3.70 2.32 -13.87
C VAL A 60 4.71 1.34 -14.51
N GLY A 61 5.99 1.71 -14.59
CA GLY A 61 7.04 0.85 -15.13
C GLY A 61 7.46 -0.28 -14.20
N ARG A 62 7.07 -0.24 -12.92
CA ARG A 62 7.43 -1.27 -11.94
C ARG A 62 6.46 -2.44 -11.97
N PRO A 63 6.96 -3.68 -11.86
CA PRO A 63 6.10 -4.84 -11.79
C PRO A 63 5.34 -4.89 -10.46
N THR A 64 4.13 -5.44 -10.52
CA THR A 64 3.40 -5.92 -9.36
C THR A 64 4.05 -7.19 -8.82
N ILE A 65 4.46 -7.17 -7.56
CA ILE A 65 5.03 -8.32 -6.87
C ILE A 65 3.90 -9.19 -6.31
N THR A 66 3.99 -10.51 -6.51
CA THR A 66 3.05 -11.49 -5.95
C THR A 66 3.79 -12.75 -5.48
N ASP A 67 3.26 -13.43 -4.48
CA ASP A 67 3.70 -14.76 -4.05
C ASP A 67 2.99 -15.89 -4.82
N HIS A 68 1.96 -15.57 -5.61
CA HIS A 68 1.18 -16.57 -6.33
C HIS A 68 1.79 -16.89 -7.70
N LYS A 69 2.70 -17.88 -7.74
CA LYS A 69 3.45 -18.27 -8.95
C LYS A 69 2.59 -18.47 -10.21
N PRO A 70 1.41 -19.12 -10.16
CA PRO A 70 0.56 -19.24 -11.36
C PRO A 70 0.00 -17.92 -11.92
N LEU A 71 -0.03 -16.82 -11.16
CA LEU A 71 -0.50 -15.54 -11.69
C LEU A 71 0.50 -14.88 -12.63
N VAL A 72 1.79 -15.20 -12.50
CA VAL A 72 2.84 -14.63 -13.35
C VAL A 72 2.63 -14.95 -14.84
N PRO A 73 2.53 -16.22 -15.26
CA PRO A 73 2.25 -16.52 -16.66
C PRO A 73 0.85 -16.05 -17.07
N LEU A 74 -0.13 -16.07 -16.15
CA LEU A 74 -1.49 -15.66 -16.43
C LEU A 74 -1.62 -14.17 -16.76
N ILE A 75 -0.86 -13.31 -16.09
CA ILE A 75 -0.87 -11.85 -16.31
C ILE A 75 0.08 -11.46 -17.45
N ASN A 76 1.25 -12.10 -17.55
CA ASN A 76 2.30 -11.62 -18.45
C ASN A 76 2.24 -12.20 -19.88
N ALA A 77 1.70 -13.41 -20.05
CA ALA A 77 1.87 -14.16 -21.30
C ALA A 77 0.65 -14.98 -21.74
N CYS A 78 -0.38 -15.12 -20.89
CA CYS A 78 -1.56 -15.89 -21.23
C CYS A 78 -2.48 -15.09 -22.14
N ASP A 79 -2.75 -15.64 -23.34
CA ASP A 79 -3.81 -15.11 -24.19
C ASP A 79 -5.16 -15.21 -23.47
N LEU A 80 -5.99 -14.20 -23.67
CA LEU A 80 -7.25 -14.06 -22.93
C LEU A 80 -8.20 -15.23 -23.21
N ASP A 81 -8.36 -15.62 -24.47
CA ASP A 81 -9.19 -16.73 -24.93
C ASP A 81 -8.81 -18.08 -24.29
N LYS A 82 -7.52 -18.29 -23.99
CA LYS A 82 -7.01 -19.52 -23.36
C LYS A 82 -7.15 -19.54 -21.84
N ALA A 83 -7.40 -18.40 -21.20
CA ALA A 83 -7.58 -18.33 -19.76
C ALA A 83 -8.95 -18.86 -19.33
N PRO A 84 -9.10 -19.45 -18.12
CA PRO A 84 -10.41 -19.79 -17.57
C PRO A 84 -11.32 -18.56 -17.47
N LEU A 85 -12.64 -18.71 -17.66
CA LEU A 85 -13.61 -17.60 -17.66
C LEU A 85 -13.49 -16.64 -16.45
N ARG A 86 -13.23 -17.19 -15.27
CA ARG A 86 -13.02 -16.39 -14.05
C ARG A 86 -11.75 -15.54 -14.13
N CYS A 87 -10.69 -16.08 -14.71
CA CYS A 87 -9.43 -15.39 -14.95
C CYS A 87 -9.55 -14.38 -16.09
N GLN A 88 -10.30 -14.68 -17.16
CA GLN A 88 -10.59 -13.75 -18.25
C GLN A 88 -11.19 -12.44 -17.73
N ARG A 89 -12.25 -12.52 -16.90
CA ARG A 89 -12.87 -11.32 -16.31
C ARG A 89 -11.88 -10.50 -15.48
N ARG A 90 -10.99 -11.17 -14.74
CA ARG A 90 -9.95 -10.50 -13.95
C ARG A 90 -8.91 -9.85 -14.85
N LEU A 91 -8.44 -10.54 -15.89
CA LEU A 91 -7.49 -10.03 -16.87
C LEU A 91 -8.05 -8.82 -17.63
N MET A 92 -9.33 -8.86 -18.02
CA MET A 92 -10.00 -7.74 -18.66
C MET A 92 -9.99 -6.47 -17.80
N ARG A 93 -10.15 -6.61 -16.49
CA ARG A 93 -10.06 -5.48 -15.55
C ARG A 93 -8.64 -4.95 -15.36
N LEU A 94 -7.63 -5.77 -15.61
CA LEU A 94 -6.22 -5.40 -15.49
C LEU A 94 -5.63 -4.82 -16.78
N MET A 95 -6.29 -5.01 -17.93
CA MET A 95 -5.82 -4.51 -19.24
C MET A 95 -5.51 -3.00 -19.26
N PRO A 96 -6.30 -2.10 -18.66
CA PRO A 96 -5.99 -0.66 -18.65
C PRO A 96 -4.68 -0.31 -17.92
N PHE A 97 -4.22 -1.18 -17.02
CA PHE A 97 -3.08 -0.90 -16.13
C PHE A 97 -1.75 -1.44 -16.66
N ASN A 98 -1.74 -2.11 -17.83
CA ASN A 98 -0.56 -2.77 -18.41
C ASN A 98 0.28 -3.53 -17.35
N ALA A 99 -0.41 -4.28 -16.49
CA ALA A 99 0.20 -4.83 -15.29
C ALA A 99 1.22 -5.93 -15.63
N ARG A 100 2.40 -5.87 -15.01
CA ARG A 100 3.42 -6.92 -15.10
C ARG A 100 3.59 -7.59 -13.75
N ALA A 101 3.36 -8.90 -13.66
CA ALA A 101 3.51 -9.65 -12.42
C ALA A 101 4.90 -10.28 -12.27
N VAL A 102 5.48 -10.26 -11.07
CA VAL A 102 6.72 -10.95 -10.73
C VAL A 102 6.51 -11.78 -9.47
N HIS A 103 6.94 -13.04 -9.51
CA HIS A 103 6.84 -13.94 -8.37
C HIS A 103 8.00 -13.72 -7.39
N ILE A 104 7.67 -13.58 -6.11
CA ILE A 104 8.62 -13.58 -5.00
C ILE A 104 8.13 -14.59 -3.94
N PRO A 105 9.01 -15.41 -3.32
CA PRO A 105 8.58 -16.33 -2.27
C PRO A 105 7.88 -15.61 -1.11
N ALA A 106 6.81 -16.19 -0.56
CA ALA A 106 6.04 -15.58 0.53
C ALA A 106 6.89 -15.12 1.73
N LYS A 107 7.99 -15.82 2.03
CA LYS A 107 8.96 -15.44 3.08
C LYS A 107 9.58 -14.05 2.89
N GLN A 108 9.63 -13.56 1.66
CA GLN A 108 10.14 -12.22 1.31
C GLN A 108 9.01 -11.18 1.19
N LEU A 109 7.74 -11.61 1.11
CA LEU A 109 6.56 -10.75 1.02
C LEU A 109 5.93 -10.48 2.41
N VAL A 110 6.78 -10.22 3.41
CA VAL A 110 6.41 -10.21 4.83
C VAL A 110 5.37 -9.13 5.17
N VAL A 111 5.40 -7.99 4.48
CA VAL A 111 4.45 -6.89 4.69
C VAL A 111 3.03 -7.31 4.29
N ALA A 112 2.85 -7.76 3.05
CA ALA A 112 1.54 -8.16 2.55
C ALA A 112 1.02 -9.42 3.27
N ASP A 113 1.90 -10.38 3.59
CA ASP A 113 1.54 -11.55 4.40
C ASP A 113 1.07 -11.13 5.81
N THR A 114 1.74 -10.16 6.46
CA THR A 114 1.33 -9.68 7.78
C THR A 114 -0.03 -8.98 7.75
N LEU A 115 -0.27 -8.11 6.77
CA LEU A 115 -1.53 -7.35 6.67
C LEU A 115 -2.72 -8.23 6.29
N SER A 116 -2.52 -9.18 5.35
CA SER A 116 -3.58 -10.09 4.91
C SER A 116 -4.07 -11.03 6.01
N ARG A 117 -3.23 -11.35 7.00
CA ARG A 117 -3.59 -12.19 8.15
C ARG A 117 -4.38 -11.48 9.25
N ASN A 118 -4.50 -10.16 9.20
CA ASN A 118 -5.23 -9.39 10.21
C ASN A 118 -6.18 -8.36 9.54
N PRO A 119 -7.21 -8.82 8.80
CA PRO A 119 -8.17 -7.95 8.16
C PRO A 119 -8.99 -7.19 9.21
N LEU A 120 -9.27 -5.91 8.94
CA LEU A 120 -10.19 -5.13 9.74
C LEU A 120 -11.62 -5.64 9.51
N ARG A 121 -12.36 -5.86 10.59
CA ARG A 121 -13.79 -6.20 10.53
C ARG A 121 -14.55 -4.90 10.27
N ASP A 122 -14.95 -4.71 9.02
CA ASP A 122 -15.85 -3.66 8.54
C ASP A 122 -15.36 -2.20 8.66
N SER A 123 -14.86 -1.65 7.55
CA SER A 123 -15.06 -0.24 7.24
C SER A 123 -16.40 -0.10 6.50
N THR A 124 -17.51 -0.07 7.25
CA THR A 124 -18.80 0.38 6.71
C THR A 124 -18.72 1.88 6.46
N GLY A 125 -18.20 2.25 5.29
CA GLY A 125 -18.16 3.59 4.75
C GLY A 125 -17.83 3.45 3.27
N THR A 126 -18.60 4.10 2.40
CA THR A 126 -18.44 4.08 0.95
C THR A 126 -17.06 4.61 0.55
N ASP A 127 -16.09 3.70 0.54
CA ASP A 127 -14.67 3.84 0.18
C ASP A 127 -14.47 4.63 -1.13
N THR A 128 -15.48 4.65 -2.00
CA THR A 128 -15.47 5.40 -3.25
C THR A 128 -15.25 6.90 -3.07
N GLU A 129 -15.91 7.55 -2.10
CA GLU A 129 -15.84 9.01 -1.96
C GLU A 129 -14.47 9.45 -1.43
N ASP A 130 -13.95 8.72 -0.45
CA ASP A 130 -12.62 8.95 0.13
C ASP A 130 -11.52 8.68 -0.91
N ASN A 131 -11.64 7.62 -1.72
CA ASN A 131 -10.70 7.33 -2.80
C ASN A 131 -10.73 8.40 -3.90
N VAL A 132 -11.92 8.90 -4.27
CA VAL A 132 -12.04 10.00 -5.25
C VAL A 132 -11.39 11.27 -4.70
N ARG A 133 -11.64 11.62 -3.43
CA ARG A 133 -11.01 12.78 -2.79
C ARG A 133 -9.49 12.67 -2.78
N ALA A 134 -8.95 11.52 -2.35
CA ALA A 134 -7.51 11.27 -2.32
C ALA A 134 -6.88 11.34 -3.73
N TYR A 135 -7.56 10.84 -4.76
CA TYR A 135 -7.09 10.92 -6.14
C TYR A 135 -7.06 12.37 -6.65
N ILE A 136 -8.09 13.17 -6.37
CA ILE A 136 -8.14 14.59 -6.74
C ILE A 136 -7.00 15.35 -6.04
N GLU A 137 -6.79 15.13 -4.75
CA GLU A 137 -5.70 15.76 -3.99
C GLU A 137 -4.32 15.38 -4.55
N ALA A 138 -4.13 14.12 -4.94
CA ALA A 138 -2.90 13.66 -5.56
C ALA A 138 -2.67 14.35 -6.93
N LEU A 139 -3.71 14.50 -7.76
CA LEU A 139 -3.63 15.21 -9.03
C LEU A 139 -3.33 16.71 -8.86
N ILE A 140 -3.91 17.35 -7.85
CA ILE A 140 -3.65 18.76 -7.53
C ILE A 140 -2.20 18.93 -7.06
N THR A 141 -1.72 18.02 -6.20
CA THR A 141 -0.36 18.05 -5.67
C THR A 141 0.69 17.77 -6.75
N ALA A 142 0.40 16.84 -7.67
CA ALA A 142 1.29 16.48 -8.77
C ALA A 142 1.23 17.45 -9.96
N ARG A 143 0.31 18.43 -9.95
CA ARG A 143 0.19 19.40 -11.05
C ARG A 143 1.39 20.34 -11.05
N ALA A 144 2.09 20.39 -12.19
CA ALA A 144 3.08 21.41 -12.50
C ALA A 144 2.43 22.73 -12.98
N MET A 145 1.30 23.13 -12.39
CA MET A 145 0.63 24.40 -12.72
C MET A 145 0.69 25.35 -11.53
N SER A 146 1.15 26.58 -11.77
CA SER A 146 1.05 27.67 -10.80
C SER A 146 -0.41 28.07 -10.56
N GLU A 147 -0.72 28.53 -9.35
CA GLU A 147 -2.06 29.00 -8.97
C GLU A 147 -2.63 30.02 -9.98
N SER A 148 -1.78 30.85 -10.56
CA SER A 148 -2.16 31.83 -11.60
C SER A 148 -2.79 31.24 -12.86
N LYS A 149 -2.45 30.01 -13.26
CA LYS A 149 -3.08 29.35 -14.42
C LYS A 149 -4.46 28.78 -14.09
N LEU A 150 -4.73 28.45 -12.82
CA LEU A 150 -6.04 27.96 -12.40
C LEU A 150 -7.09 29.08 -12.41
N ASP A 151 -6.69 30.28 -11.98
CA ASP A 151 -7.57 31.46 -12.01
C ASP A 151 -7.91 31.87 -13.43
N LEU A 152 -6.94 31.80 -14.33
CA LEU A 152 -7.12 32.05 -15.76
C LEU A 152 -8.09 31.05 -16.41
N ILE A 153 -8.01 29.77 -16.04
CA ILE A 153 -8.95 28.74 -16.50
C ILE A 153 -10.35 28.99 -15.92
N ARG A 154 -10.47 29.38 -14.64
CA ARG A 154 -11.76 29.69 -14.02
C ARG A 154 -12.44 30.88 -14.70
N GLU A 155 -11.70 31.94 -14.97
CA GLU A 155 -12.21 33.13 -15.64
C GLU A 155 -12.62 32.81 -17.09
N ALA A 156 -11.82 32.01 -17.81
CA ALA A 156 -12.16 31.56 -19.16
C ALA A 156 -13.40 30.63 -19.19
N THR A 157 -13.56 29.75 -18.19
CA THR A 157 -14.72 28.84 -18.08
C THR A 157 -16.00 29.60 -17.73
N GLY A 158 -15.92 30.66 -16.93
CA GLY A 158 -17.06 31.51 -16.60
C GLY A 158 -17.59 32.34 -17.78
N ASN A 159 -16.76 32.53 -18.81
CA ASN A 159 -17.13 33.22 -20.05
C ASN A 159 -17.60 32.26 -21.16
N ASP A 160 -17.64 30.96 -20.91
CA ASP A 160 -18.07 29.97 -21.90
C ASP A 160 -19.59 29.86 -21.94
N ALA A 161 -20.17 29.90 -23.14
CA ALA A 161 -21.60 30.17 -23.35
C ALA A 161 -22.53 28.99 -23.04
N VAL A 162 -22.04 27.93 -22.39
CA VAL A 162 -22.83 26.75 -22.01
C VAL A 162 -22.68 26.48 -20.51
N MET A 163 -23.35 27.31 -19.71
CA MET A 163 -23.97 26.92 -18.46
C MET A 163 -25.39 27.47 -18.40
#